data_AF-A0A3D2WKY1-F1
#
_entry.id   AF-A0A3D2WKY1-F1
#
_cell.length_a   1.000
_cell.length_b   1.000
_cell.length_c   1.000
_cell.angle_alpha   90.00
_cell.angle_beta   90.00
_cell.angle_gamma   90.00
#
_symmetry.space_group_name_H-M   'P 1'
#
loop_
_entity.id
_entity.type
_entity.pdbx_description
1 polymer ?
#
loop_
_entity_poly.entity_id
_entity_poly.type
_entity_poly.pdbx_seq_one_letter_code
_entity_poly.pdbx_strand_id
1 'polypeptide(L)' 'MSQPQVGVIMGSDSDWPSMQKAVQFLQKFGIDFEAKVVSAHRTPDYLVSYANSAASRGIQVIIAGAGGAA' A
#
# COMPACT_ATOMS: atom_id res chain seq x y z
N MET A 1 18.64 -0.73 -5.66
CA MET A 1 17.28 -1.20 -5.33
C MET A 1 16.33 -0.43 -6.22
N SER A 2 15.36 -1.10 -6.84
CA SER A 2 14.38 -0.46 -7.72
C SER A 2 13.44 0.47 -6.93
N GLN A 3 13.02 1.56 -7.57
CA GLN A 3 12.10 2.54 -6.99
C GLN A 3 10.66 2.01 -7.13
N PRO A 4 9.87 1.91 -6.04
CA PRO A 4 8.53 1.35 -6.12
C PRO A 4 7.60 2.25 -6.95
N GLN A 5 6.86 1.64 -7.87
CA GLN A 5 5.86 2.30 -8.71
C GLN A 5 4.46 2.16 -8.13
N VAL A 6 4.20 1.10 -7.34
CA VAL A 6 2.92 0.81 -6.71
C VAL A 6 3.05 0.76 -5.19
N GLY A 7 2.18 1.47 -4.48
CA GLY A 7 2.03 1.38 -3.03
C GLY A 7 0.88 0.47 -2.65
N VAL A 8 1.14 -0.69 -2.06
CA VAL A 8 0.11 -1.59 -1.53
C VAL A 8 -0.03 -1.33 -0.03
N ILE A 9 -1.12 -0.69 0.39
CA ILE A 9 -1.33 -0.34 1.80
C ILE A 9 -2.56 -1.05 2.38
N MET A 10 -2.50 -1.34 3.68
CA MET A 10 -3.60 -1.99 4.38
C MET A 10 -3.77 -1.50 5.82
N GLY A 11 -4.99 -1.55 6.35
CA GLY A 11 -5.29 -1.01 7.67
C GLY A 11 -4.74 -1.85 8.83
N SER A 12 -4.50 -3.14 8.60
CA SER A 12 -4.11 -4.14 9.60
C SER A 12 -3.38 -5.32 8.95
N ASP A 13 -2.54 -6.04 9.72
CA ASP A 13 -1.96 -7.32 9.28
C ASP A 13 -3.04 -8.37 8.95
N SER A 14 -4.22 -8.26 9.57
CA SER A 14 -5.37 -9.11 9.27
C SER A 14 -5.89 -8.97 7.84
N ASP A 15 -5.57 -7.86 7.16
CA ASP A 15 -5.95 -7.63 5.75
C ASP A 15 -4.98 -8.30 4.78
N TRP A 16 -3.78 -8.70 5.24
CA TRP A 16 -2.72 -9.28 4.41
C TRP A 16 -3.15 -10.50 3.59
N PRO A 17 -3.92 -11.48 4.11
CA PRO A 17 -4.38 -12.63 3.32
C PRO A 17 -5.14 -12.25 2.04
N SER A 18 -5.82 -11.10 2.05
CA SER A 18 -6.49 -10.52 0.87
C SER A 18 -5.51 -9.73 0.01
N MET A 19 -4.72 -8.84 0.63
CA MET A 19 -3.84 -7.90 -0.07
C MET A 19 -2.64 -8.56 -0.75
N GLN A 20 -2.14 -9.69 -0.23
CA GLN A 20 -1.02 -10.43 -0.81
C GLN A 20 -1.29 -10.89 -2.25
N LYS A 21 -2.57 -11.04 -2.63
CA LYS A 21 -2.96 -11.42 -4.01
C LYS A 21 -2.57 -10.32 -5.00
N ALA A 22 -2.72 -9.05 -4.63
CA ALA A 22 -2.27 -7.92 -5.46
C ALA A 22 -0.75 -7.94 -5.62
N VAL A 23 -0.03 -8.16 -4.52
CA VAL A 23 1.44 -8.29 -4.52
C VAL A 23 1.90 -9.42 -5.44
N GLN A 24 1.27 -10.60 -5.38
CA GLN A 24 1.60 -11.73 -6.26
C GLN A 24 1.44 -11.38 -7.75
N PHE A 25 0.41 -10.61 -8.11
CA PHE A 25 0.23 -10.13 -9.49
C PHE A 25 1.31 -9.13 -9.89
N LEU A 26 1.64 -8.16 -9.03
CA LEU A 26 2.71 -7.19 -9.30
C LEU A 26 4.05 -7.89 -9.51
N GLN A 27 4.37 -8.88 -8.67
CA GLN A 27 5.57 -9.72 -8.81
C GLN A 27 5.57 -10.50 -10.13
N LYS A 28 4.43 -11.12 -10.50
CA LYS A 28 4.31 -11.87 -11.76
C LYS A 28 4.59 -11.02 -12.99
N PHE A 29 4.21 -9.75 -12.97
CA PHE A 29 4.43 -8.81 -14.06
C PHE A 29 5.73 -8.01 -13.95
N GLY A 30 6.54 -8.23 -12.90
CA GLY A 30 7.78 -7.50 -12.69
C GLY A 30 7.59 -6.02 -12.38
N ILE A 31 6.46 -5.65 -11.78
CA ILE A 31 6.18 -4.26 -11.38
C ILE A 31 6.75 -4.04 -9.98
N ASP A 32 7.56 -3.00 -9.80
CA ASP A 32 8.13 -2.67 -8.50
C ASP A 32 7.08 -2.06 -7.56
N PHE A 33 7.04 -2.54 -6.30
CA PHE A 33 6.05 -2.12 -5.33
C PHE A 33 6.61 -2.05 -3.91
N GLU A 34 5.87 -1.36 -3.03
CA GLU A 34 6.03 -1.45 -1.58
C GLU A 34 4.74 -1.98 -0.95
N ALA A 35 4.83 -2.72 0.16
CA ALA A 35 3.68 -3.17 0.95
C ALA A 35 3.80 -2.68 2.39
N LYS A 36 2.79 -1.97 2.92
CA LYS A 36 2.83 -1.37 4.27
C LYS A 36 1.48 -1.43 5.00
N VAL A 37 1.53 -1.53 6.33
CA VAL A 37 0.36 -1.27 7.19
C VAL A 37 0.24 0.25 7.42
N VAL A 38 -0.87 0.83 6.98
CA VAL A 38 -1.21 2.26 7.07
C VAL A 38 -2.66 2.36 7.52
N SER A 39 -2.89 2.59 8.82
CA SER A 39 -4.24 2.55 9.41
C SER A 39 -4.88 3.94 9.43
N ALA A 40 -6.00 4.11 8.72
CA ALA A 40 -6.75 5.37 8.72
C ALA A 40 -7.22 5.78 10.13
N HIS A 41 -7.62 4.81 10.97
CA HIS A 41 -8.16 5.09 12.30
C HIS A 41 -7.10 5.12 13.41
N ARG A 42 -6.04 4.30 13.30
CA ARG A 42 -5.03 4.18 14.37
C ARG A 42 -3.83 5.10 14.14
N THR A 43 -3.48 5.37 12.88
CA THR A 43 -2.33 6.19 12.51
C THR A 43 -2.68 7.19 11.40
N PRO A 44 -3.66 8.10 11.63
CA PRO A 44 -4.15 9.04 10.62
C PRO A 44 -3.04 9.96 10.08
N ASP A 45 -2.15 10.46 10.94
CA ASP A 45 -1.04 11.32 10.51
C ASP A 45 -0.06 10.59 9.58
N TYR A 46 0.16 9.30 9.84
CA TYR A 46 0.99 8.47 8.98
C TYR A 46 0.32 8.22 7.64
N LEU A 47 -1.00 8.01 7.60
CA LEU A 47 -1.76 7.92 6.34
C LEU A 47 -1.59 9.19 5.50
N VAL A 48 -1.77 10.36 6.11
CA VAL A 48 -1.65 11.65 5.42
C VAL A 48 -0.22 11.84 4.92
N SER A 49 0.78 11.57 5.75
CA SER A 49 2.20 11.65 5.36
C SER A 49 2.55 10.68 4.22
N TYR A 50 2.05 9.45 4.28
CA TYR A 50 2.23 8.45 3.23
C TYR A 50 1.64 8.92 1.90
N ALA A 51 0.40 9.42 1.91
CA ALA A 51 -0.29 9.89 0.72
C ALA A 51 0.38 11.12 0.11
N ASN A 52 0.72 12.12 0.93
CA ASN A 52 1.34 13.36 0.47
C ASN A 52 2.75 13.15 -0.12
N SER A 53 3.49 12.15 0.39
CA SER A 53 4.83 11.83 -0.10
C SER A 53 4.85 10.79 -1.22
N ALA A 54 3.72 10.16 -1.57
CA ALA A 54 3.71 9.05 -2.52
C ALA A 54 4.25 9.45 -3.90
N ALA A 55 3.72 10.53 -4.47
CA ALA A 55 4.11 11.00 -5.80
C ALA A 55 5.59 11.40 -5.88
N SER A 56 6.11 12.10 -4.85
CA SER A 56 7.54 12.49 -4.81
C SER A 56 8.48 11.30 -4.66
N ARG A 57 8.00 10.18 -4.10
CA ARG A 57 8.73 8.91 -4.04
C ARG A 57 8.64 8.09 -5.32
N GLY A 58 7.91 8.56 -6.34
CA GLY A 58 7.73 7.87 -7.62
C GLY A 58 6.59 6.85 -7.65
N ILE A 59 5.77 6.80 -6.59
CA ILE A 59 4.55 5.98 -6.57
C ILE A 59 3.54 6.58 -7.54
N GLN A 60 3.07 5.76 -8.48
CA GLN A 60 2.11 6.13 -9.52
C GLN A 60 0.70 5.64 -9.19
N VAL A 61 0.59 4.53 -8.46
CA VAL A 61 -0.68 3.90 -8.09
C VAL A 61 -0.63 3.47 -6.62
N ILE A 62 -1.72 3.69 -5.89
CA ILE A 62 -1.92 3.14 -4.54
C ILE A 62 -3.06 2.13 -4.59
N ILE A 63 -2.81 0.92 -4.07
CA ILE A 63 -3.81 -0.13 -3.83
C ILE A 63 -4.03 -0.17 -2.31
N ALA A 64 -5.17 0.34 -1.84
CA ALA A 64 -5.50 0.40 -0.42
C ALA A 64 -6.62 -0.60 -0.09
N GLY A 65 -6.40 -1.47 0.90
CA GLY A 65 -7.41 -2.40 1.40
C GLY A 65 -7.71 -2.22 2.88
N ALA A 66 -8.98 -2.29 3.24
CA ALA A 66 -9.46 -2.25 4.62
C ALA A 66 -10.76 -3.06 4.75
N GLY A 67 -11.08 -3.53 5.95
CA GLY A 67 -12.34 -4.20 6.28
C GLY A 67 -13.25 -3.38 7.19
N GLY A 68 -14.55 -3.69 7.19
CA GLY A 68 -15.54 -3.03 8.04
C GLY A 68 -16.02 -1.70 7.48
N ALA A 69 -16.00 -0.64 8.29
CA ALA A 69 -16.30 0.72 7.86
C ALA A 69 -15.07 1.32 7.14
N ALA A 70 -14.87 0.91 5.89
CA ALA A 70 -13.76 1.29 5.03
C ALA A 70 -14.09 2.51 4.15
#